data_AF-A0A914YPX7-F1
#
_entry.id   AF-A0A914YPX7-F1
#
_cell.length_a   1.000
_cell.length_b   1.000
_cell.length_c   1.000
_cell.angle_alpha   90.00
_cell.angle_beta   90.00
_cell.angle_gamma   90.00
#
_symmetry.space_group_name_H-M   'P 1'
#
loop_
_entity.id
_entity.type
_entity.pdbx_description
1 polymer ?
#
loop_
_entity_poly.entity_id
_entity_poly.type
_entity_poly.pdbx_seq_one_letter_code
_entity_poly.pdbx_strand_id
1 'polypeptide(L)'
;MWSTDVAVFGGVMLFTSALGIWKGKLNHSSKPTHGELLVGSNVSTFSVALSVCSSFLSAVSLLGFPSEVYFRGTMIIWFIPMYFISFPIVAYIFLPPIYELKLTSLYEYLERRFTFANRFIASIIFLIQTLLYTAVALYAPALAISNSFSIPLFISIILTASLSAIYLLLGGARAGIYTSALQMLLILGSLFAIICASLMTWTPYEIFEKNFEGGRLIFFDFRIDPTIRHSFFPLFFGGAVTIFSLFAANQLTMQRYMSLSTIKKAQTTVLLNAPMNTFVLLMYVLVGLIIFNAFECHPALKSKDQVN
;
A
#
# COMPACT_ATOMS: atom_id res chain seq x y z
N MET A 1 -25.54 12.07 -14.05
CA MET A 1 -24.14 11.99 -13.56
C MET A 1 -24.11 11.51 -12.12
N TRP A 2 -24.65 12.26 -11.15
CA TRP A 2 -24.63 11.85 -9.74
C TRP A 2 -25.22 10.45 -9.43
N SER A 3 -26.43 10.12 -9.91
CA SER A 3 -27.02 8.80 -9.61
C SER A 3 -26.25 7.62 -10.20
N THR A 4 -25.60 7.78 -11.36
CA THR A 4 -24.80 6.71 -11.98
C THR A 4 -23.50 6.50 -11.23
N ASP A 5 -22.84 7.57 -10.81
CA ASP A 5 -21.55 7.50 -10.10
C ASP A 5 -21.73 6.95 -8.67
N VAL A 6 -22.81 7.35 -7.98
CA VAL A 6 -23.22 6.76 -6.69
C VAL A 6 -23.50 5.27 -6.86
N ALA A 7 -24.25 4.89 -7.89
CA ALA A 7 -24.62 3.49 -8.13
C ALA A 7 -23.40 2.62 -8.45
N VAL A 8 -22.46 3.12 -9.26
CA VAL A 8 -21.21 2.43 -9.57
C VAL A 8 -20.35 2.31 -8.31
N PHE A 9 -20.19 3.38 -7.53
CA PHE A 9 -19.39 3.38 -6.31
C PHE A 9 -19.96 2.41 -5.25
N GLY A 10 -21.26 2.51 -4.96
CA GLY A 10 -21.95 1.61 -4.06
C GLY A 10 -21.93 0.17 -4.55
N GLY A 11 -22.11 -0.04 -5.86
CA GLY A 11 -22.02 -1.35 -6.50
C GLY A 11 -20.64 -2.00 -6.34
N VAL A 12 -19.56 -1.25 -6.58
CA VAL A 12 -18.18 -1.74 -6.41
C VAL A 12 -17.87 -2.05 -4.94
N MET A 13 -18.31 -1.20 -4.00
CA MET A 13 -18.12 -1.46 -2.56
C MET A 13 -18.88 -2.70 -2.08
N LEU A 14 -20.15 -2.85 -2.49
CA LEU A 14 -20.95 -4.03 -2.16
C LEU A 14 -20.39 -5.29 -2.83
N PHE A 15 -19.98 -5.20 -4.09
CA PHE A 15 -19.40 -6.32 -4.83
C PHE A 15 -18.09 -6.81 -4.21
N THR A 16 -17.16 -5.90 -3.89
CA THR A 16 -15.89 -6.25 -3.27
C THR A 16 -16.08 -6.85 -1.88
N SER A 17 -16.98 -6.27 -1.07
CA SER A 17 -17.33 -6.78 0.26
C SER A 17 -18.01 -8.14 0.19
N ALA A 18 -18.99 -8.31 -0.71
CA ALA A 18 -19.73 -9.55 -0.90
C ALA A 18 -18.84 -10.68 -1.44
N LEU A 19 -17.95 -10.39 -2.41
CA LEU A 19 -16.96 -11.36 -2.90
C LEU A 19 -15.97 -11.76 -1.81
N GLY A 20 -15.53 -10.80 -0.99
CA GLY A 20 -14.67 -11.06 0.15
C GLY A 20 -15.32 -12.02 1.14
N ILE A 21 -16.56 -11.74 1.52
CA ILE A 21 -17.35 -12.58 2.44
C ILE A 21 -17.64 -13.95 1.81
N TRP A 22 -18.06 -14.00 0.55
CA TRP A 22 -18.38 -15.25 -0.15
C TRP A 22 -17.16 -16.16 -0.24
N LYS A 23 -16.02 -15.65 -0.72
CA LYS A 23 -14.77 -16.44 -0.77
C LYS A 23 -14.20 -16.75 0.61
N GLY A 24 -14.43 -15.88 1.60
CA GLY A 24 -14.09 -16.14 2.99
C GLY A 24 -14.89 -17.31 3.58
N LYS A 25 -16.18 -17.40 3.25
CA LYS A 25 -17.12 -18.42 3.75
C LYS A 25 -17.13 -19.72 2.96
N LEU A 26 -16.83 -19.71 1.65
CA LEU A 26 -16.92 -20.88 0.77
C LEU A 26 -16.03 -22.06 1.21
N ASN A 27 -14.98 -21.80 1.99
CA ASN A 27 -14.02 -22.81 2.48
C ASN A 27 -14.05 -22.99 4.01
N HIS A 28 -15.17 -22.65 4.66
CA HIS A 28 -15.35 -22.81 6.11
C HIS A 28 -15.73 -24.25 6.49
N SER A 29 -14.86 -25.23 6.18
CA SER A 29 -15.13 -26.64 6.48
C SER A 29 -14.69 -27.10 7.88
N SER A 30 -14.24 -26.21 8.77
CA SER A 30 -13.88 -26.60 10.16
C SER A 30 -14.07 -25.44 11.14
N LYS A 31 -14.40 -25.80 12.39
CA LYS A 31 -14.72 -24.90 13.51
C LYS A 31 -13.45 -24.16 13.95
N PRO A 32 -13.47 -22.81 14.11
CA PRO A 32 -12.24 -22.07 14.32
C PRO A 32 -11.68 -22.36 15.72
N THR A 33 -10.59 -23.13 15.77
CA THR A 33 -9.75 -23.21 16.97
C THR A 33 -8.63 -22.19 16.82
N HIS A 34 -8.12 -21.63 17.92
CA HIS A 34 -7.15 -20.51 18.00
C HIS A 34 -5.86 -20.60 17.14
N GLY A 35 -5.64 -21.67 16.36
CA GLY A 35 -4.55 -21.84 15.40
C GLY A 35 -4.96 -21.85 13.90
N GLU A 36 -6.25 -21.92 13.55
CA GLU A 36 -6.71 -21.99 12.14
C GLU A 36 -6.75 -20.64 11.41
N LEU A 37 -6.53 -19.53 12.13
CA LEU A 37 -6.58 -18.20 11.55
C LEU A 37 -5.48 -17.95 10.52
N LEU A 38 -4.35 -18.69 10.53
CA LEU A 38 -3.15 -18.26 9.80
C LEU A 38 -2.23 -19.36 9.25
N VAL A 39 -2.49 -20.66 9.41
CA VAL A 39 -1.53 -21.70 8.99
C VAL A 39 -2.14 -22.62 7.93
N GLY A 40 -1.56 -22.63 6.73
CA GLY A 40 -1.73 -23.72 5.75
C GLY A 40 -2.99 -23.69 4.89
N SER A 41 -3.57 -22.52 4.61
CA SER A 41 -4.71 -22.44 3.69
C SER A 41 -4.26 -22.51 2.22
N ASN A 42 -5.07 -23.14 1.36
CA ASN A 42 -4.85 -23.20 -0.10
C ASN A 42 -5.21 -21.84 -0.77
N VAL A 43 -4.67 -20.73 -0.25
CA VAL A 43 -4.82 -19.41 -0.87
C VAL A 43 -3.80 -19.28 -2.00
N SER A 44 -4.22 -18.70 -3.13
CA SER A 44 -3.35 -18.48 -4.28
C SER A 44 -2.20 -17.52 -3.92
N THR A 45 -0.97 -17.94 -4.22
CA THR A 45 0.27 -17.14 -4.08
C THR A 45 0.11 -15.74 -4.68
N PHE A 46 -0.55 -15.63 -5.84
CA PHE A 46 -0.75 -14.36 -6.54
C PHE A 46 -1.73 -13.43 -5.80
N SER A 47 -2.80 -13.98 -5.23
CA SER A 47 -3.76 -13.22 -4.42
C SER A 47 -3.13 -12.69 -3.14
N VAL A 48 -2.26 -13.49 -2.50
CA VAL A 48 -1.48 -13.03 -1.34
C VAL A 48 -0.49 -11.95 -1.74
N ALA A 49 0.18 -12.08 -2.89
CA ALA A 49 1.12 -11.07 -3.38
C ALA A 49 0.43 -9.73 -3.66
N LEU A 50 -0.73 -9.74 -4.33
CA LEU A 50 -1.56 -8.55 -4.55
C LEU A 50 -2.06 -7.94 -3.25
N SER A 51 -2.48 -8.77 -2.29
CA SER A 51 -2.93 -8.30 -0.98
C SER A 51 -1.81 -7.60 -0.21
N VAL A 52 -0.62 -8.22 -0.16
CA VAL A 52 0.59 -7.66 0.46
C VAL A 52 0.98 -6.34 -0.22
N CYS A 53 0.96 -6.28 -1.54
CA CYS A 53 1.22 -5.06 -2.31
C CYS A 53 0.21 -3.94 -1.96
N SER A 54 -1.09 -4.27 -1.91
CA SER A 54 -2.19 -3.35 -1.55
C SER A 54 -2.01 -2.70 -0.18
N SER A 55 -1.45 -3.42 0.77
CA SER A 55 -1.27 -2.89 2.13
C SER A 55 -0.16 -1.85 2.22
N PHE A 56 0.85 -1.94 1.35
CA PHE A 56 1.85 -0.88 1.22
C PHE A 56 1.37 0.25 0.30
N LEU A 57 0.82 -0.10 -0.85
CA LEU A 57 0.34 0.86 -1.86
C LEU A 57 -1.15 1.12 -1.66
N SER A 58 -1.50 1.55 -0.44
CA SER A 58 -2.86 1.82 -0.01
C SER A 58 -3.45 3.10 -0.64
N ALA A 59 -4.69 3.45 -0.28
CA ALA A 59 -5.30 4.72 -0.69
C ALA A 59 -4.47 5.95 -0.27
N VAL A 60 -3.73 5.86 0.84
CA VAL A 60 -2.81 6.91 1.28
C VAL A 60 -1.68 7.09 0.27
N SER A 61 -1.11 5.98 -0.21
CA SER A 61 -0.06 5.96 -1.23
C SER A 61 -0.58 6.49 -2.57
N LEU A 62 -1.81 6.12 -2.97
CA LEU A 62 -2.45 6.62 -4.19
C LEU A 62 -2.58 8.14 -4.22
N LEU A 63 -2.86 8.79 -3.09
CA LEU A 63 -2.90 10.25 -2.99
C LEU A 63 -1.49 10.85 -2.75
N GLY A 64 -0.66 10.16 -1.97
CA GLY A 64 0.64 10.63 -1.51
C GLY A 64 1.72 10.64 -2.60
N PHE A 65 1.91 9.54 -3.33
CA PHE A 65 2.99 9.45 -4.33
C PHE A 65 2.80 10.43 -5.50
N PRO A 66 1.62 10.54 -6.15
CA PRO A 66 1.43 11.51 -7.22
C PRO A 66 1.53 12.96 -6.75
N SER A 67 1.06 13.27 -5.53
CA SER A 67 1.20 14.62 -4.97
C SER A 67 2.65 14.97 -4.65
N GLU A 68 3.43 14.03 -4.11
CA GLU A 68 4.86 14.24 -3.89
C GLU A 68 5.59 14.52 -5.22
N VAL A 69 5.24 13.81 -6.29
CA VAL A 69 5.80 14.05 -7.63
C VAL A 69 5.38 15.41 -8.19
N TYR A 70 4.12 15.81 -7.99
CA TYR A 70 3.63 17.13 -8.36
C TYR A 70 4.41 18.25 -7.66
N PHE A 71 4.66 18.14 -6.35
CA PHE A 71 5.30 19.21 -5.56
C PHE A 71 6.82 19.18 -5.55
N ARG A 72 7.45 18.01 -5.73
CA ARG A 72 8.90 17.83 -5.53
C ARG A 72 9.62 17.06 -6.64
N GLY A 73 8.89 16.51 -7.61
CA GLY A 73 9.47 15.85 -8.78
C GLY A 73 9.69 14.34 -8.63
N THR A 74 10.41 13.77 -9.59
CA THR A 74 10.50 12.32 -9.83
C THR A 74 11.48 11.55 -8.93
N MET A 75 12.08 12.19 -7.91
CA MET A 75 13.12 11.58 -7.08
C MET A 75 12.70 10.28 -6.38
N ILE A 76 11.40 10.09 -6.13
CA ILE A 76 10.85 8.90 -5.47
C ILE A 76 11.15 7.59 -6.22
N ILE A 77 11.56 7.67 -7.50
CA ILE A 77 12.06 6.55 -8.30
C ILE A 77 13.24 5.81 -7.61
N TRP A 78 14.01 6.47 -6.74
CA TRP A 78 15.12 5.84 -6.02
C TRP A 78 14.72 4.70 -5.05
N PHE A 79 13.42 4.51 -4.81
CA PHE A 79 12.91 3.29 -4.15
C PHE A 79 13.06 2.03 -5.00
N ILE A 80 13.06 2.15 -6.34
CA ILE A 80 13.10 1.00 -7.27
C ILE A 80 14.33 0.10 -7.04
N PRO A 81 15.58 0.61 -7.05
CA PRO A 81 16.74 -0.25 -6.80
C PRO A 81 16.66 -0.93 -5.44
N MET A 82 16.10 -0.25 -4.43
CA MET A 82 15.90 -0.84 -3.10
C MET A 82 14.85 -1.94 -3.06
N TYR A 83 13.81 -1.90 -3.89
CA TYR A 83 12.89 -3.03 -4.02
C TYR A 83 13.64 -4.29 -4.46
N PHE A 84 14.48 -4.19 -5.49
CA PHE A 84 15.22 -5.35 -6.00
C PHE A 84 16.31 -5.88 -5.06
N ILE A 85 16.78 -5.07 -4.10
CA ILE A 85 17.74 -5.52 -3.07
C ILE A 85 17.02 -6.04 -1.83
N SER A 86 16.02 -5.30 -1.33
CA SER A 86 15.39 -5.58 -0.06
C SER A 86 14.46 -6.79 -0.11
N PHE A 87 13.66 -6.97 -1.19
CA PHE A 87 12.74 -8.10 -1.27
C PHE A 87 13.43 -9.47 -1.27
N PRO A 88 14.54 -9.69 -2.02
CA PRO A 88 15.31 -10.93 -1.89
C PRO A 88 15.87 -11.16 -0.48
N ILE A 89 16.38 -10.11 0.17
CA ILE A 89 16.86 -10.20 1.56
C ILE A 89 15.72 -10.62 2.49
N VAL A 90 14.52 -10.02 2.36
CA VAL A 90 13.35 -10.44 3.14
C VAL A 90 13.00 -11.89 2.86
N ALA A 91 12.96 -12.31 1.59
CA ALA A 91 12.55 -13.65 1.19
C ALA A 91 13.52 -14.75 1.67
N TYR A 92 14.83 -14.51 1.61
CA TYR A 92 15.84 -15.53 1.86
C TYR A 92 16.47 -15.46 3.25
N ILE A 93 16.48 -14.31 3.90
CA ILE A 93 17.14 -14.13 5.21
C ILE A 93 16.10 -14.01 6.33
N PHE A 94 15.12 -13.12 6.20
CA PHE A 94 14.16 -12.87 7.28
C PHE A 94 13.02 -13.88 7.34
N LEU A 95 12.50 -14.27 6.18
CA LEU A 95 11.31 -15.11 6.10
C LEU A 95 11.51 -16.55 6.61
N PRO A 96 12.61 -17.27 6.30
CA PRO A 96 12.74 -18.68 6.68
C PRO A 96 12.67 -18.95 8.19
N PRO A 97 13.43 -18.23 9.06
CA PRO A 97 13.37 -18.46 10.50
C PRO A 97 11.96 -18.27 11.07
N ILE A 98 11.24 -17.24 10.61
CA ILE A 98 9.90 -16.92 11.13
C ILE A 98 8.87 -17.95 10.64
N TYR A 99 9.00 -18.40 9.38
CA TYR A 99 8.08 -19.37 8.78
C TYR A 99 8.18 -20.75 9.44
N GLU A 100 9.39 -21.21 9.77
CA GLU A 100 9.61 -22.50 10.44
C GLU A 100 9.10 -22.52 11.88
N LEU A 101 9.18 -21.39 12.59
CA LEU A 101 8.75 -21.28 13.99
C LEU A 101 7.23 -21.30 14.18
N LYS A 102 6.43 -21.15 13.10
CA LYS A 102 4.96 -21.16 13.13
C LYS A 102 4.34 -20.26 14.21
N LEU A 103 4.94 -19.09 14.43
CA LEU A 103 4.52 -18.15 15.45
C LEU A 103 3.17 -17.52 15.10
N THR A 104 2.33 -17.31 16.12
CA THR A 104 1.07 -16.57 15.96
C THR A 104 1.33 -15.06 15.87
N SER A 105 2.35 -14.60 16.57
CA SER A 105 2.86 -13.23 16.57
C SER A 105 4.35 -13.21 16.25
N LEU A 106 4.76 -12.32 15.35
CA LEU A 106 6.15 -12.02 15.07
C LEU A 106 6.90 -11.64 16.36
N TYR A 107 6.25 -10.93 17.28
CA TYR A 107 6.87 -10.50 18.54
C TYR A 107 7.10 -11.65 19.53
N GLU A 108 6.48 -12.82 19.32
CA GLU A 108 6.80 -14.04 20.07
C GLU A 108 8.25 -14.48 19.81
N TYR A 109 8.80 -14.17 18.62
CA TYR A 109 10.22 -14.37 18.33
C TYR A 109 11.12 -13.58 19.30
N LEU A 110 10.74 -12.34 19.61
CA LEU A 110 11.50 -11.48 20.53
C LEU A 110 11.51 -12.04 21.95
N GLU A 111 10.41 -12.67 22.39
CA GLU A 111 10.35 -13.33 23.69
C GLU A 111 11.28 -14.56 23.73
N ARG A 112 11.26 -15.38 22.69
CA ARG A 112 12.14 -16.57 22.61
C ARG A 112 13.62 -16.21 22.55
N ARG A 113 13.96 -15.08 21.91
CA ARG A 113 15.35 -14.65 21.73
C ARG A 113 15.90 -13.81 22.88
N PHE A 114 15.03 -13.00 23.50
CA PHE A 114 15.38 -12.04 24.55
C PHE A 114 14.55 -12.30 25.81
N THR A 115 13.42 -11.60 25.99
CA THR A 115 12.56 -11.70 27.18
C THR A 115 11.12 -11.32 26.86
N PHE A 116 10.19 -11.65 27.76
CA PHE A 116 8.78 -11.22 27.69
C PHE A 116 8.62 -9.69 27.60
N ALA A 117 9.47 -8.92 28.29
CA ALA A 117 9.42 -7.46 28.25
C ALA A 117 9.60 -6.91 26.83
N ASN A 118 10.52 -7.48 26.05
CA ASN A 118 10.73 -7.08 24.64
C ASN A 118 9.48 -7.36 23.79
N ARG A 119 8.83 -8.51 23.97
CA ARG A 119 7.57 -8.83 23.29
C ARG A 119 6.48 -7.84 23.65
N PHE A 120 6.33 -7.54 24.95
CA PHE A 120 5.27 -6.64 25.43
C PHE A 120 5.45 -5.23 24.88
N ILE A 121 6.66 -4.68 24.97
CA ILE A 121 7.00 -3.34 24.46
C ILE A 121 6.79 -3.27 22.94
N ALA A 122 7.34 -4.22 22.18
CA ALA A 122 7.20 -4.25 20.72
C ALA A 122 5.73 -4.38 20.28
N SER A 123 4.95 -5.18 21.00
CA SER A 123 3.52 -5.35 20.73
C SER A 123 2.73 -4.06 21.00
N ILE A 124 3.02 -3.33 22.08
CA ILE A 124 2.39 -2.03 22.37
C ILE A 124 2.74 -1.01 21.30
N ILE A 125 4.03 -0.89 20.94
CA ILE A 125 4.48 0.04 19.89
C ILE A 125 3.75 -0.26 18.58
N PHE A 126 3.65 -1.54 18.21
CA PHE A 126 2.91 -1.96 17.02
C PHE A 126 1.43 -1.61 17.08
N LEU A 127 0.75 -1.81 18.22
CA LEU A 127 -0.65 -1.48 18.37
C LEU A 127 -0.89 0.03 18.21
N ILE A 128 -0.05 0.85 18.85
CA ILE A 128 -0.13 2.32 18.74
C ILE A 128 0.14 2.76 17.30
N GLN A 129 1.20 2.26 16.67
CA GLN A 129 1.52 2.56 15.27
C GLN A 129 0.38 2.16 14.34
N THR A 130 -0.19 0.98 14.54
CA THR A 130 -1.30 0.47 13.72
C THR A 130 -2.55 1.33 13.90
N LEU A 131 -2.88 1.75 15.13
CA LEU A 131 -4.02 2.63 15.42
C LEU A 131 -3.86 3.99 14.71
N LEU A 132 -2.67 4.59 14.77
CA LEU A 132 -2.40 5.87 14.11
C LEU A 132 -2.47 5.73 12.58
N TYR A 133 -1.86 4.67 12.04
CA TYR A 133 -1.89 4.42 10.61
C TYR A 133 -3.30 4.14 10.09
N THR A 134 -4.11 3.34 10.79
CA THR A 134 -5.48 3.06 10.36
C THR A 134 -6.36 4.29 10.41
N ALA A 135 -6.15 5.22 11.35
CA ALA A 135 -6.85 6.50 11.38
C ALA A 135 -6.56 7.33 10.10
N VAL A 136 -5.29 7.44 9.70
CA VAL A 136 -4.90 8.14 8.46
C VAL A 136 -5.40 7.40 7.22
N ALA A 137 -5.30 6.07 7.21
CA ALA A 137 -5.75 5.24 6.09
C ALA A 137 -7.28 5.29 5.88
N LEU A 138 -8.05 5.50 6.95
CA LEU A 138 -9.51 5.69 6.88
C LEU A 138 -9.87 7.12 6.42
N TYR A 139 -9.05 8.11 6.76
CA TYR A 139 -9.29 9.50 6.38
C TYR A 139 -9.23 9.73 4.87
N ALA A 140 -8.24 9.17 4.18
CA ALA A 140 -8.06 9.34 2.72
C ALA A 140 -9.32 8.99 1.88
N PRO A 141 -9.91 7.78 2.00
CA PRO A 141 -11.13 7.45 1.26
C PRO A 141 -12.35 8.23 1.77
N ALA A 142 -12.45 8.53 3.07
CA ALA A 142 -13.55 9.33 3.60
C ALA A 142 -13.54 10.77 3.06
N LEU A 143 -12.35 11.36 2.90
CA LEU A 143 -12.18 12.68 2.29
C LEU A 143 -12.59 12.66 0.81
N ALA A 144 -12.19 11.62 0.07
CA ALA A 144 -12.60 11.45 -1.32
C ALA A 144 -14.14 11.36 -1.46
N ILE A 145 -14.80 10.56 -0.61
CA ILE A 145 -16.27 10.45 -0.58
C ILE A 145 -16.93 11.77 -0.21
N SER A 146 -16.40 12.47 0.80
CA SER A 146 -16.94 13.75 1.27
C SER A 146 -16.92 14.80 0.15
N ASN A 147 -15.80 14.89 -0.59
CA ASN A 147 -15.67 15.82 -1.71
C ASN A 147 -16.53 15.41 -2.92
N SER A 148 -16.55 14.12 -3.27
CA SER A 148 -17.31 13.64 -4.44
C SER A 148 -18.81 13.69 -4.22
N PHE A 149 -19.30 13.39 -3.01
CA PHE A 149 -20.73 13.33 -2.72
C PHE A 149 -21.27 14.56 -1.97
N SER A 150 -20.41 15.52 -1.63
CA SER A 150 -20.76 16.70 -0.81
C SER A 150 -21.43 16.34 0.53
N ILE A 151 -21.04 15.21 1.12
CA ILE A 151 -21.52 14.72 2.42
C ILE A 151 -20.54 15.20 3.51
N PRO A 152 -21.00 15.56 4.72
CA PRO A 152 -20.12 15.90 5.83
C PRO A 152 -19.06 14.81 6.08
N LEU A 153 -17.79 15.21 6.19
CA LEU A 153 -16.64 14.31 6.36
C LEU A 153 -16.83 13.30 7.50
N PHE A 154 -17.43 13.75 8.61
CA PHE A 154 -17.72 12.89 9.77
C PHE A 154 -18.62 11.70 9.41
N ILE A 155 -19.64 11.90 8.57
CA ILE A 155 -20.55 10.84 8.11
C ILE A 155 -19.80 9.88 7.17
N SER A 156 -18.96 10.39 6.28
CA SER A 156 -18.12 9.58 5.38
C SER A 156 -17.14 8.68 6.16
N ILE A 157 -16.57 9.19 7.25
CA ILE A 157 -15.70 8.43 8.17
C ILE A 157 -16.47 7.27 8.81
N ILE A 158 -17.65 7.55 9.40
CA ILE A 158 -18.46 6.51 10.05
C ILE A 158 -18.90 5.44 9.04
N LEU A 159 -19.31 5.86 7.84
CA LEU A 159 -19.78 4.94 6.80
C LEU A 159 -18.66 4.02 6.31
N THR A 160 -17.48 4.55 6.03
CA THR A 160 -16.32 3.74 5.61
C THR A 160 -15.83 2.82 6.73
N ALA A 161 -15.76 3.32 7.97
CA ALA A 161 -15.36 2.51 9.12
C ALA A 161 -16.33 1.35 9.39
N SER A 162 -17.63 1.63 9.44
CA SER A 162 -18.66 0.62 9.69
C SER A 162 -18.68 -0.47 8.60
N LEU A 163 -18.65 -0.09 7.32
CA LEU A 163 -18.56 -1.05 6.22
C LEU A 163 -17.30 -1.91 6.35
N SER A 164 -16.17 -1.29 6.70
CA SER A 164 -14.91 -2.03 6.86
C SER A 164 -14.92 -3.02 8.02
N ALA A 165 -15.52 -2.63 9.14
CA ALA A 165 -15.69 -3.49 10.31
C ALA A 165 -16.63 -4.67 9.99
N ILE A 166 -17.76 -4.41 9.33
CA ILE A 166 -18.76 -5.45 9.02
C ILE A 166 -18.16 -6.54 8.12
N TYR A 167 -17.47 -6.19 7.03
CA TYR A 167 -16.92 -7.23 6.15
C TYR A 167 -15.79 -8.02 6.83
N LEU A 168 -15.01 -7.38 7.71
CA LEU A 168 -13.93 -8.04 8.43
C LEU A 168 -14.45 -9.00 9.49
N LEU A 169 -15.50 -8.59 10.24
CA LEU A 169 -16.17 -9.44 11.23
C LEU A 169 -16.84 -10.65 10.56
N LEU A 170 -17.46 -10.47 9.39
CA LEU A 170 -18.16 -11.56 8.69
C LEU A 170 -17.26 -12.51 7.91
N GLY A 171 -16.10 -12.02 7.42
CA GLY A 171 -15.24 -12.75 6.50
C GLY A 171 -13.87 -13.19 7.06
N GLY A 172 -13.46 -12.64 8.21
CA GLY A 172 -12.19 -12.95 8.85
C GLY A 172 -10.95 -12.56 8.03
N ALA A 173 -9.78 -13.05 8.46
CA ALA A 173 -8.49 -12.69 7.86
C ALA A 173 -8.40 -13.05 6.36
N ARG A 174 -9.02 -14.17 5.94
CA ARG A 174 -9.03 -14.61 4.53
C ARG A 174 -9.83 -13.65 3.64
N ALA A 175 -11.00 -13.19 4.08
CA ALA A 175 -11.76 -12.18 3.34
C ALA A 175 -10.96 -10.87 3.20
N GLY A 176 -10.21 -10.49 4.25
CA GLY A 176 -9.27 -9.38 4.20
C GLY A 176 -8.22 -9.50 3.09
N ILE A 177 -7.69 -10.70 2.84
CA ILE A 177 -6.73 -10.95 1.75
C ILE A 177 -7.39 -10.74 0.37
N TYR A 178 -8.57 -11.33 0.14
CA TYR A 178 -9.26 -11.21 -1.15
C TYR A 178 -9.75 -9.79 -1.44
N THR A 179 -10.31 -9.10 -0.45
CA THR A 179 -10.73 -7.70 -0.58
C THR A 179 -9.54 -6.80 -0.89
N SER A 180 -8.42 -6.96 -0.16
CA SER A 180 -7.19 -6.21 -0.43
C SER A 180 -6.63 -6.46 -1.84
N ALA A 181 -6.68 -7.71 -2.31
CA ALA A 181 -6.23 -8.06 -3.65
C ALA A 181 -7.11 -7.43 -4.74
N LEU A 182 -8.44 -7.44 -4.57
CA LEU A 182 -9.37 -6.75 -5.47
C LEU A 182 -9.16 -5.24 -5.43
N GLN A 183 -8.94 -4.66 -4.25
CA GLN A 183 -8.64 -3.24 -4.09
C GLN A 183 -7.37 -2.85 -4.86
N MET A 184 -6.33 -3.69 -4.85
CA MET A 184 -5.12 -3.43 -5.62
C MET A 184 -5.38 -3.37 -7.13
N LEU A 185 -6.22 -4.28 -7.64
CA LEU A 185 -6.62 -4.29 -9.05
C LEU A 185 -7.43 -3.03 -9.42
N LEU A 186 -8.29 -2.57 -8.52
CA LEU A 186 -9.04 -1.32 -8.71
C LEU A 186 -8.11 -0.10 -8.73
N ILE A 187 -7.12 -0.05 -7.84
CA ILE A 187 -6.09 1.02 -7.84
C ILE A 187 -5.35 1.01 -9.18
N LEU A 188 -4.83 -0.14 -9.61
CA LEU A 188 -4.14 -0.28 -10.90
C LEU A 188 -5.02 0.13 -12.09
N GLY A 189 -6.28 -0.32 -12.09
CA GLY A 189 -7.25 0.04 -13.12
C GLY A 189 -7.52 1.55 -13.15
N SER A 190 -7.63 2.20 -11.99
CA SER A 190 -7.84 3.65 -11.90
C SER A 190 -6.64 4.45 -12.41
N LEU A 191 -5.41 4.06 -12.05
CA LEU A 191 -4.18 4.70 -12.54
C LEU A 191 -4.06 4.53 -14.05
N PHE A 192 -4.31 3.33 -14.55
CA PHE A 192 -4.28 3.05 -15.98
C PHE A 192 -5.32 3.88 -16.74
N ALA A 193 -6.55 3.98 -16.23
CA ALA A 193 -7.59 4.81 -16.83
C ALA A 193 -7.21 6.29 -16.89
N ILE A 194 -6.60 6.83 -15.83
CA ILE A 194 -6.10 8.22 -15.80
C ILE A 194 -5.02 8.42 -16.86
N ILE A 195 -4.06 7.50 -16.96
CA ILE A 195 -2.98 7.58 -17.95
C ILE A 195 -3.57 7.54 -19.37
N CYS A 196 -4.47 6.59 -19.67
CA CYS A 196 -5.10 6.50 -20.98
C CYS A 196 -5.91 7.76 -21.33
N ALA A 197 -6.71 8.29 -20.39
CA ALA A 197 -7.47 9.51 -20.60
C ALA A 197 -6.57 10.73 -20.86
N SER A 198 -5.43 10.81 -20.16
CA SER A 198 -4.45 11.88 -20.39
C SER A 198 -3.82 11.80 -21.77
N LEU A 199 -3.55 10.60 -22.29
CA LEU A 199 -2.97 10.40 -23.62
C LEU A 199 -3.95 10.69 -24.77
N MET A 200 -5.25 10.79 -24.48
CA MET A 200 -6.24 11.26 -25.46
C MET A 200 -6.28 12.78 -25.57
N THR A 201 -5.74 13.50 -24.59
CA THR A 201 -5.78 14.97 -24.50
C THR A 201 -4.42 15.60 -24.77
N TRP A 202 -3.34 15.00 -24.30
CA TRP A 202 -1.97 15.47 -24.45
C TRP A 202 -1.07 14.40 -25.05
N THR A 203 -0.09 14.82 -25.83
CA THR A 203 0.95 13.90 -26.30
C THR A 203 1.96 13.58 -25.19
N PRO A 204 2.59 12.39 -25.18
CA PRO A 204 3.66 12.08 -24.22
C PRO A 204 4.79 13.11 -24.24
N TYR A 205 5.06 13.71 -25.41
CA TYR A 205 6.08 14.73 -25.58
C TYR A 205 5.71 16.01 -24.82
N GLU A 206 4.48 16.52 -24.97
CA GLU A 206 4.01 17.69 -24.22
C GLU A 206 4.11 17.49 -22.71
N ILE A 207 3.69 16.33 -22.22
CA ILE A 207 3.78 16.01 -20.79
C ILE A 207 5.25 16.03 -20.34
N PHE A 208 6.15 15.45 -21.13
CA PHE A 208 7.57 15.40 -20.80
C PHE A 208 8.22 16.79 -20.83
N GLU A 209 8.03 17.54 -21.90
CA GLU A 209 8.59 18.89 -22.11
C GLU A 209 8.17 19.83 -20.98
N LYS A 210 6.88 19.86 -20.67
CA LYS A 210 6.36 20.72 -19.62
C LYS A 210 6.86 20.36 -18.22
N ASN A 211 7.03 19.07 -17.93
CA ASN A 211 7.61 18.63 -16.66
C ASN A 211 9.12 18.87 -16.58
N PHE A 212 9.80 18.88 -17.73
CA PHE A 212 11.21 19.26 -17.83
C PHE A 212 11.38 20.75 -17.53
N GLU A 213 10.62 21.62 -18.21
CA GLU A 213 10.62 23.07 -17.98
C GLU A 213 10.17 23.44 -16.56
N GLY A 214 9.17 22.72 -16.03
CA GLY A 214 8.67 22.89 -14.67
C GLY A 214 9.59 22.35 -13.58
N GLY A 215 10.76 21.82 -13.92
CA GLY A 215 11.76 21.31 -12.97
C GLY A 215 11.28 20.10 -12.16
N ARG A 216 10.36 19.28 -12.71
CA ARG A 216 9.83 18.09 -12.03
C ARG A 216 10.62 16.82 -12.34
N LEU A 217 11.35 16.79 -13.45
CA LEU A 217 12.20 15.67 -13.84
C LEU A 217 13.55 15.71 -13.13
N ILE A 218 13.54 15.48 -11.81
CA ILE A 218 14.75 15.48 -10.99
C ILE A 218 15.13 14.04 -10.64
N PHE A 219 16.14 13.52 -11.34
CA PHE A 219 16.64 12.16 -11.13
C PHE A 219 17.90 12.13 -10.26
N PHE A 220 18.73 13.16 -10.30
CA PHE A 220 20.06 13.13 -9.70
C PHE A 220 20.24 14.29 -8.72
N ASP A 221 19.94 14.03 -7.45
CA ASP A 221 20.31 14.91 -6.34
C ASP A 221 21.03 14.10 -5.28
N PHE A 222 22.35 14.24 -5.23
CA PHE A 222 23.25 13.51 -4.32
C PHE A 222 23.68 14.35 -3.12
N ARG A 223 22.96 15.43 -2.82
CA ARG A 223 23.29 16.25 -1.64
C ARG A 223 23.04 15.46 -0.35
N ILE A 224 24.02 15.51 0.54
CA ILE A 224 23.96 14.94 1.89
C ILE A 224 23.61 16.08 2.85
N ASP A 225 22.33 16.44 2.87
CA ASP A 225 21.80 17.45 3.77
C ASP A 225 20.54 16.90 4.45
N PRO A 226 20.53 16.74 5.79
CA PRO A 226 19.40 16.18 6.52
C PRO A 226 18.15 17.08 6.51
N THR A 227 18.26 18.35 6.09
CA THR A 227 17.12 19.26 5.94
C THR A 227 16.36 19.02 4.64
N ILE A 228 16.97 18.35 3.66
CA ILE A 228 16.35 18.03 2.38
C ILE A 228 15.45 16.80 2.55
N ARG A 229 14.15 16.95 2.29
CA ARG A 229 13.17 15.85 2.39
C ARG A 229 13.51 14.67 1.47
N HIS A 230 13.94 14.95 0.24
CA HIS A 230 14.24 13.95 -0.79
C HIS A 230 15.58 14.24 -1.46
N SER A 231 16.50 13.31 -1.33
CA SER A 231 17.72 13.19 -2.14
C SER A 231 18.03 11.70 -2.29
N PHE A 232 19.05 11.36 -3.07
CA PHE A 232 19.44 9.97 -3.31
C PHE A 232 19.64 9.20 -2.00
N PHE A 233 20.42 9.74 -1.06
CA PHE A 233 20.79 9.04 0.18
C PHE A 233 19.60 8.68 1.11
N PRO A 234 18.72 9.62 1.51
CA PRO A 234 17.59 9.31 2.37
C PRO A 234 16.58 8.40 1.65
N LEU A 235 16.40 8.50 0.33
CA LEU A 235 15.51 7.62 -0.41
C LEU A 235 16.08 6.21 -0.59
N PHE A 236 17.39 6.10 -0.82
CA PHE A 236 18.07 4.82 -0.97
C PHE A 236 18.17 4.09 0.38
N PHE A 237 18.80 4.69 1.38
CA PHE A 237 18.97 4.04 2.70
C PHE A 237 17.68 4.02 3.50
N GLY A 238 16.94 5.13 3.56
CA GLY A 238 15.65 5.19 4.24
C GLY A 238 14.59 4.35 3.54
N GLY A 239 14.65 4.23 2.21
CA GLY A 239 13.80 3.31 1.46
C GLY A 239 14.04 1.85 1.82
N ALA A 240 15.31 1.42 1.94
CA ALA A 240 15.66 0.07 2.41
C ALA A 240 15.06 -0.22 3.79
N VAL A 241 15.28 0.69 4.75
CA VAL A 241 14.76 0.57 6.12
C VAL A 241 13.23 0.51 6.12
N THR A 242 12.57 1.32 5.27
CA THR A 242 11.11 1.33 5.12
C THR A 242 10.61 -0.02 4.58
N ILE A 243 11.25 -0.57 3.56
CA ILE A 243 10.88 -1.87 2.99
C ILE A 243 11.09 -2.99 4.02
N PHE A 244 12.22 -3.01 4.72
CA PHE A 244 12.44 -4.00 5.79
C PHE A 244 11.40 -3.88 6.91
N SER A 245 11.10 -2.66 7.35
CA SER A 245 10.08 -2.44 8.39
C SER A 245 8.71 -2.95 7.97
N LEU A 246 8.32 -2.79 6.70
CA LEU A 246 6.98 -3.11 6.23
C LEU A 246 6.80 -4.56 5.78
N PHE A 247 7.87 -5.19 5.28
CA PHE A 247 7.80 -6.53 4.71
C PHE A 247 8.48 -7.61 5.58
N ALA A 248 9.43 -7.26 6.44
CA ALA A 248 10.03 -8.22 7.39
C ALA A 248 9.49 -8.06 8.82
N ALA A 249 9.34 -6.82 9.30
CA ALA A 249 9.02 -6.55 10.71
C ALA A 249 7.52 -6.30 10.98
N ASN A 250 6.68 -6.25 9.95
CA ASN A 250 5.26 -5.96 10.12
C ASN A 250 4.43 -7.23 10.34
N GLN A 251 3.73 -7.28 11.47
CA GLN A 251 2.85 -8.39 11.85
C GLN A 251 1.80 -8.72 10.77
N LEU A 252 1.12 -7.72 10.19
CA LEU A 252 0.03 -7.96 9.22
C LEU A 252 0.55 -8.61 7.93
N THR A 253 1.74 -8.18 7.49
CA THR A 253 2.40 -8.73 6.30
C THR A 253 2.89 -10.15 6.56
N MET A 254 3.53 -10.37 7.70
CA MET A 254 4.05 -11.68 8.08
C MET A 254 2.95 -12.73 8.21
N GLN A 255 1.82 -12.36 8.81
CA GLN A 255 0.63 -13.22 8.92
C GLN A 255 0.15 -13.73 7.54
N ARG A 256 0.21 -12.90 6.51
CA ARG A 256 -0.17 -13.30 5.15
C ARG A 256 0.80 -14.30 4.54
N TYR A 257 2.10 -14.19 4.84
CA TYR A 257 3.08 -15.20 4.41
C TYR A 257 2.84 -16.56 5.07
N MET A 258 2.48 -16.56 6.36
CA MET A 258 2.17 -17.79 7.11
C MET A 258 0.92 -18.51 6.59
N SER A 259 0.00 -17.78 5.95
CA SER A 259 -1.21 -18.36 5.36
C SER A 259 -0.92 -19.32 4.20
N LEU A 260 0.25 -19.21 3.56
CA LEU A 260 0.64 -20.07 2.44
C LEU A 260 1.13 -21.43 2.94
N SER A 261 0.88 -22.48 2.16
CA SER A 261 1.19 -23.87 2.55
C SER A 261 2.66 -24.25 2.51
N THR A 262 3.51 -23.51 1.80
CA THR A 262 4.95 -23.79 1.73
C THR A 262 5.79 -22.52 1.81
N ILE A 263 6.98 -22.63 2.39
CA ILE A 263 7.97 -21.53 2.43
C ILE A 263 8.32 -21.04 1.03
N LYS A 264 8.45 -21.95 0.04
CA LYS A 264 8.71 -21.57 -1.36
C LYS A 264 7.62 -20.65 -1.91
N LYS A 265 6.34 -20.93 -1.65
CA LYS A 265 5.24 -20.04 -2.05
C LYS A 265 5.31 -18.69 -1.33
N ALA A 266 5.66 -18.68 -0.05
CA ALA A 266 5.84 -17.44 0.70
C ALA A 266 7.01 -16.60 0.15
N GLN A 267 8.15 -17.23 -0.16
CA GLN A 267 9.29 -16.59 -0.82
C GLN A 267 8.91 -16.03 -2.18
N THR A 268 8.23 -16.81 -3.03
CA THR A 268 7.73 -16.33 -4.32
C THR A 268 6.79 -15.14 -4.16
N THR A 269 5.94 -15.13 -3.12
CA THR A 269 5.04 -14.01 -2.82
C THR A 269 5.80 -12.72 -2.50
N VAL A 270 6.86 -12.83 -1.68
CA VAL A 270 7.74 -11.70 -1.36
C VAL A 270 8.48 -11.23 -2.61
N LEU A 271 9.04 -12.15 -3.40
CA LEU A 271 9.80 -11.80 -4.61
C LEU A 271 8.91 -11.16 -5.68
N LEU A 272 7.67 -11.60 -5.84
CA LEU A 272 6.69 -10.98 -6.75
C LEU A 272 6.39 -9.53 -6.36
N ASN A 273 6.54 -9.15 -5.09
CA ASN A 273 6.32 -7.78 -4.67
C ASN A 273 7.40 -6.82 -5.21
N ALA A 274 8.60 -7.27 -5.59
CA ALA A 274 9.61 -6.39 -6.20
C ALA A 274 9.14 -5.79 -7.55
N PRO A 275 8.78 -6.58 -8.58
CA PRO A 275 8.27 -6.03 -9.82
C PRO A 275 6.89 -5.36 -9.65
N MET A 276 6.02 -5.87 -8.78
CA MET A 276 4.68 -5.27 -8.57
C MET A 276 4.78 -3.86 -7.98
N ASN A 277 5.58 -3.66 -6.93
CA ASN A 277 5.75 -2.34 -6.32
C ASN A 277 6.49 -1.38 -7.27
N THR A 278 7.45 -1.89 -8.04
CA THR A 278 8.12 -1.10 -9.08
C THR A 278 7.13 -0.59 -10.13
N PHE A 279 6.29 -1.48 -10.66
CA PHE A 279 5.30 -1.13 -11.67
C PHE A 279 4.29 -0.09 -11.18
N VAL A 280 3.75 -0.27 -9.97
CA VAL A 280 2.79 0.67 -9.41
C VAL A 280 3.43 2.01 -9.08
N LEU A 281 4.65 2.01 -8.53
CA LEU A 281 5.38 3.25 -8.27
C LEU A 281 5.62 4.06 -9.55
N LEU A 282 5.99 3.39 -10.65
CA LEU A 282 6.11 4.04 -11.95
C LEU A 282 4.78 4.65 -12.42
N MET A 283 3.65 3.94 -12.23
CA MET A 283 2.33 4.49 -12.53
C MET A 283 2.02 5.73 -11.68
N TYR A 284 2.34 5.73 -10.38
CA TYR A 284 2.17 6.90 -9.53
C TYR A 284 3.01 8.09 -9.99
N VAL A 285 4.25 7.85 -10.41
CA VAL A 285 5.11 8.89 -10.95
C VAL A 285 4.51 9.48 -12.23
N LEU A 286 4.08 8.64 -13.16
CA LEU A 286 3.44 9.09 -14.40
C LEU A 286 2.18 9.91 -14.12
N VAL A 287 1.31 9.45 -13.23
CA VAL A 287 0.10 10.20 -12.83
C VAL A 287 0.47 11.52 -12.17
N GLY A 288 1.51 11.58 -11.34
CA GLY A 288 2.00 12.84 -10.76
C GLY A 288 2.45 13.85 -11.81
N LEU A 289 3.17 13.39 -12.85
CA LEU A 289 3.60 14.23 -13.98
C LEU A 289 2.41 14.70 -14.83
N ILE A 290 1.40 13.86 -15.02
CA ILE A 290 0.15 14.20 -15.71
C ILE A 290 -0.61 15.28 -14.93
N ILE A 291 -0.73 15.14 -13.61
CA ILE A 291 -1.39 16.14 -12.76
C ILE A 291 -0.65 17.48 -12.86
N PHE A 292 0.68 17.46 -12.86
CA PHE A 292 1.48 18.68 -13.05
C PHE A 292 1.23 19.33 -14.41
N ASN A 293 1.13 18.52 -15.46
CA ASN A 293 0.84 19.01 -16.80
C ASN A 293 -0.55 19.67 -16.91
N ALA A 294 -1.56 19.06 -16.27
CA ALA A 294 -2.94 19.52 -16.30
C ALA A 294 -3.19 20.79 -15.48
N PHE A 295 -2.55 20.91 -14.31
CA PHE A 295 -2.80 21.97 -13.33
C PHE A 295 -1.60 22.89 -13.15
N GLU A 296 -1.05 23.40 -14.26
CA GLU A 296 0.02 24.41 -14.33
C GLU A 296 0.14 25.22 -13.06
N CYS A 297 1.34 25.18 -12.44
CA CYS A 297 1.76 25.85 -11.21
C CYS A 297 0.74 26.86 -10.68
N HIS A 298 -0.32 26.36 -10.02
CA HIS A 298 -1.27 27.25 -9.38
C HIS A 298 -0.49 28.03 -8.33
N PRO A 299 -0.56 29.38 -8.30
CA PRO A 299 0.28 30.20 -7.41
C PRO A 299 0.18 29.79 -5.93
N ALA A 300 -0.92 29.15 -5.53
CA ALA A 300 -1.19 28.62 -4.20
C ALA A 300 -0.47 27.29 -3.86
N LEU A 301 0.16 26.62 -4.83
CA LEU A 301 0.74 25.28 -4.70
C LEU A 301 2.28 25.26 -4.79
N LYS A 302 2.95 26.42 -4.66
CA LYS A 302 4.42 26.46 -4.56
C LYS A 302 4.89 25.77 -3.28
N SER A 303 5.63 24.67 -3.43
CA SER A 303 6.43 24.09 -2.36
C SER A 303 7.45 25.13 -1.88
N LYS A 304 7.38 25.51 -0.59
CA LYS A 304 8.31 26.45 0.06
C LYS A 304 9.79 26.03 -0.06
N ASP A 305 10.05 24.76 -0.36
CA ASP A 305 11.41 24.20 -0.41
C ASP A 305 12.06 24.34 -1.80
N GLN A 306 11.38 25.00 -2.77
CA GLN A 306 11.95 25.31 -4.09
C GLN A 306 12.54 26.73 -4.18
N VAL A 307 12.73 27.42 -3.05
CA VAL A 307 13.52 28.66 -3.01
C VAL A 307 14.97 28.29 -2.69
N ASN A 308 15.74 28.07 -3.75
CA ASN A 308 17.13 28.54 -3.96
C ASN A 308 17.68 27.95 -5.26
#